data_AF-A0A0F9YLL8-F1
#
_entry.id   AF-A0A0F9YLL8-F1
#
_cell.length_a   1.000
_cell.length_b   1.000
_cell.length_c   1.000
_cell.angle_alpha   90.00
_cell.angle_beta   90.00
_cell.angle_gamma   90.00
#
_symmetry.space_group_name_H-M   'P 1'
#
loop_
_entity.id
_entity.type
_entity.pdbx_description
1 polymer ?
#
loop_
_entity_poly.entity_id
_entity_poly.type
_entity_poly.pdbx_seq_one_letter_code
_entity_poly.pdbx_strand_id
1 'polypeptide(L)'
;MKLLEFLKRERRKSASVAKERLQIIVAHQRSQRGQPDYMPLLERELLEVIRRYVHVDDDAIQISLDSEDNCSVLELNVTLPKS
;
A
#
# COMPACT_ATOMS: atom_id res chain seq x y z
N MET A 1 7.73 -8.71 -18.03
CA MET A 1 6.76 -9.34 -17.10
C MET A 1 7.46 -9.71 -15.78
N LYS A 2 7.91 -8.74 -14.97
CA LYS A 2 8.61 -9.00 -13.68
C LYS A 2 7.75 -8.68 -12.45
N LEU A 3 6.74 -7.81 -12.57
CA LEU A 3 5.89 -7.38 -11.45
C LEU A 3 4.99 -8.52 -10.92
N LEU A 4 4.45 -9.35 -11.82
CA LEU A 4 3.58 -10.48 -11.47
C LEU A 4 4.30 -11.59 -10.70
N GLU A 5 5.63 -11.69 -10.84
CA GLU A 5 6.45 -12.68 -10.14
C GLU A 5 6.74 -12.26 -8.69
N PHE A 6 6.76 -10.95 -8.39
CA PHE A 6 6.86 -10.45 -7.01
C PHE A 6 5.59 -10.71 -6.21
N LEU A 7 4.42 -10.63 -6.85
CA LEU A 7 3.12 -10.91 -6.22
C LEU A 7 2.90 -12.40 -5.88
N LYS A 8 3.74 -13.30 -6.43
CA LYS A 8 3.54 -14.76 -6.39
C LYS A 8 4.51 -15.55 -5.50
N ARG A 9 5.47 -14.92 -4.82
CA ARG A 9 6.39 -15.65 -3.93
C ARG A 9 5.68 -16.09 -2.64
N GLU A 10 5.38 -17.40 -2.62
CA GLU A 10 5.05 -18.26 -1.46
C GLU A 10 3.71 -18.02 -0.73
N ARG A 11 2.58 -18.36 -1.38
CA ARG A 11 1.39 -18.82 -0.64
C ARG A 11 1.59 -20.27 -0.18
N ARG A 12 2.25 -20.48 0.97
CA ARG A 12 2.15 -21.76 1.70
C ARG A 12 0.68 -21.98 2.09
N LYS A 13 0.12 -23.12 1.65
CA LYS A 13 -1.32 -23.45 1.67
C LYS A 13 -1.96 -23.64 3.06
N SER A 14 -1.36 -23.20 4.16
CA SER A 14 -1.91 -23.42 5.52
C SER A 14 -2.77 -22.26 6.05
N ALA A 15 -3.00 -21.21 5.25
CA ALA A 15 -3.67 -19.98 5.67
C ALA A 15 -5.07 -19.80 5.06
N SER A 16 -5.77 -20.87 4.66
CA SER A 16 -7.13 -20.75 4.10
C SER A 16 -8.15 -20.16 5.09
N VAL A 17 -7.76 -19.98 6.34
CA VAL A 17 -8.55 -19.35 7.41
C VAL A 17 -7.94 -17.99 7.84
N ALA A 18 -6.86 -17.50 7.23
CA ALA A 18 -6.24 -16.24 7.64
C ALA A 18 -6.87 -15.04 6.94
N LYS A 19 -7.00 -13.93 7.67
CA LYS A 19 -7.50 -12.64 7.20
C LYS A 19 -6.87 -12.26 5.86
N GLU A 20 -7.69 -11.85 4.89
CA GLU A 20 -7.18 -11.34 3.61
C GLU A 20 -6.43 -10.02 3.85
N ARG A 21 -5.29 -9.84 3.18
CA ARG A 21 -4.45 -8.64 3.29
C ARG A 21 -4.36 -7.96 1.94
N LEU A 22 -4.60 -6.65 1.95
CA LEU A 22 -4.48 -5.79 0.77
C LEU A 22 -3.18 -5.00 0.89
N GLN A 23 -2.28 -5.20 -0.08
CA GLN A 23 -0.99 -4.51 -0.16
C GLN A 23 -0.98 -3.61 -1.40
N ILE A 24 -0.73 -2.32 -1.20
CA ILE A 24 -0.58 -1.31 -2.26
C ILE A 24 0.84 -0.75 -2.17
N ILE A 25 1.55 -0.73 -3.30
CA ILE A 25 2.87 -0.11 -3.41
C ILE A 25 2.81 0.94 -4.51
N VAL A 26 3.06 2.19 -4.15
CA VAL A 26 3.12 3.33 -5.08
C VAL A 26 4.54 3.85 -5.12
N ALA A 27 5.23 3.66 -6.24
CA ALA A 27 6.57 4.21 -6.45
C ALA A 27 6.50 5.38 -7.44
N HIS A 28 7.01 6.53 -7.03
CA HIS A 28 7.05 7.76 -7.82
C HIS A 28 8.49 8.26 -7.94
N GLN A 29 8.98 8.37 -9.17
CA GLN A 29 10.29 8.97 -9.45
C GLN A 29 10.11 10.46 -9.79
N ARG A 30 10.64 11.35 -8.96
CA ARG A 30 10.69 12.80 -9.24
C ARG A 30 11.54 13.03 -10.49
N SER A 31 10.89 13.40 -11.58
CA SER A 31 11.52 13.68 -12.86
C SER A 31 12.04 15.12 -12.98
N GLN A 32 11.59 16.05 -12.13
CA GLN A 32 12.00 17.46 -12.17
C GLN A 32 12.09 18.10 -10.77
N ARG A 33 13.09 18.97 -10.58
CA ARG A 33 13.16 19.86 -9.41
C ARG A 33 12.01 20.86 -9.50
N GLY A 34 11.11 20.86 -8.52
CA GLY A 34 9.98 21.81 -8.43
C GLY A 34 8.58 21.19 -8.53
N GLN A 35 8.44 19.87 -8.60
CA GLN A 35 7.12 19.25 -8.47
C GLN A 35 6.60 19.28 -7.02
N PRO A 36 5.30 19.54 -6.82
CA PRO A 36 4.63 19.41 -5.52
C PRO A 36 4.81 18.00 -4.95
N ASP A 37 4.90 17.91 -3.63
CA ASP A 37 4.95 16.61 -2.97
C ASP A 37 3.55 15.99 -2.91
N TYR A 38 3.27 15.11 -3.87
CA TYR A 38 1.96 14.43 -3.98
C TYR A 38 1.85 13.20 -3.06
N MET A 39 2.95 12.66 -2.54
CA MET A 39 2.92 11.49 -1.66
C MET A 39 2.06 11.68 -0.42
N PRO A 40 2.21 12.77 0.37
CA PRO A 40 1.36 12.98 1.54
C PRO A 40 -0.11 13.26 1.19
N LEU A 41 -0.39 13.77 -0.02
CA LEU A 41 -1.77 13.95 -0.50
C LEU A 41 -2.40 12.60 -0.85
N LEU A 42 -1.69 11.77 -1.61
CA LEU A 42 -2.12 10.43 -2.00
C LEU A 42 -2.30 9.51 -0.80
N GLU A 43 -1.44 9.61 0.21
CA GLU A 43 -1.57 8.90 1.47
C GLU A 43 -2.95 9.15 2.11
N ARG A 44 -3.32 10.43 2.24
CA ARG A 44 -4.59 10.83 2.86
C ARG A 44 -5.79 10.38 2.04
N GLU A 45 -5.75 10.55 0.72
CA GLU A 45 -6.83 10.13 -0.17
C GLU A 45 -7.02 8.60 -0.15
N LEU A 46 -5.93 7.83 -0.22
CA LEU A 46 -5.99 6.37 -0.18
C LEU A 46 -6.55 5.86 1.15
N LEU A 47 -6.13 6.45 2.27
CA LEU A 47 -6.67 6.13 3.58
C LEU A 47 -8.20 6.38 3.63
N GLU A 48 -8.65 7.53 3.13
CA GLU A 48 -10.06 7.90 3.13
C GLU A 48 -10.90 6.97 2.25
N VAL A 49 -10.40 6.64 1.05
CA VAL A 49 -11.05 5.68 0.15
C VAL A 49 -11.15 4.30 0.80
N ILE A 50 -10.07 3.82 1.43
CA ILE A 50 -10.05 2.51 2.08
C ILE A 50 -11.06 2.48 3.22
N ARG A 51 -11.10 3.49 4.08
CA ARG A 51 -12.11 3.62 5.16
C ARG A 51 -13.54 3.64 4.63
N ARG A 52 -13.77 4.22 3.44
CA ARG A 52 -15.10 4.30 2.83
C ARG A 52 -15.61 2.94 2.33
N TYR A 53 -14.73 2.10 1.80
CA TYR A 53 -15.11 0.82 1.18
C TYR A 53 -14.85 -0.40 2.07
N VAL A 54 -14.00 -0.24 3.09
CA VAL A 54 -13.60 -1.31 4.00
C VAL A 54 -13.80 -0.80 5.44
N HIS A 55 -14.65 -1.50 6.20
CA HIS A 55 -14.77 -1.26 7.63
C HIS A 55 -13.56 -1.88 8.35
N VAL A 56 -12.43 -1.17 8.32
CA VAL A 56 -11.22 -1.50 9.07
C VAL A 56 -11.00 -0.45 10.14
N ASP A 57 -10.60 -0.90 11.33
CA ASP A 57 -10.12 -0.02 12.38
C ASP A 57 -8.76 0.58 11.98
N ASP A 58 -8.43 1.76 12.52
CA ASP A 58 -7.22 2.51 12.15
C ASP A 58 -5.92 1.77 12.45
N ASP A 59 -5.93 0.88 13.44
CA ASP A 59 -4.82 -0.01 13.81
C ASP A 59 -4.61 -1.15 12.80
N ALA A 60 -5.57 -1.42 11.92
CA ALA A 60 -5.45 -2.43 10.87
C ALA A 60 -4.79 -1.89 9.58
N ILE A 61 -4.49 -0.59 9.53
CA ILE A 61 -3.84 0.09 8.41
C ILE A 61 -2.41 0.46 8.80
N GLN A 62 -1.44 -0.03 8.03
CA GLN A 62 -0.03 0.31 8.20
C GLN A 62 0.48 1.01 6.94
N ILE A 63 1.06 2.19 7.12
CA ILE A 63 1.56 3.03 6.03
C ILE A 63 3.05 3.28 6.27
N SER A 64 3.85 3.09 5.23
CA SER A 64 5.27 3.41 5.21
C SER A 64 5.56 4.27 3.99
N LEU A 65 6.17 5.43 4.20
CA LEU A 65 6.66 6.30 3.13
C LEU A 65 8.18 6.32 3.20
N ASP A 66 8.83 5.71 2.21
CA ASP A 66 10.27 5.78 2.04
C ASP A 66 10.60 6.75 0.91
N SER A 67 11.51 7.68 1.18
CA SER A 67 11.97 8.65 0.19
C SER A 67 13.50 8.62 0.13
N GLU A 68 14.04 8.18 -1.01
CA GLU A 68 15.47 8.18 -1.32
C GLU A 68 15.72 9.04 -2.56
N ASP A 69 16.56 10.07 -2.42
CA ASP A 69 16.99 11.01 -3.47
C ASP A 69 15.83 11.56 -4.34
N ASN A 70 15.56 10.86 -5.44
CA ASN A 70 14.59 11.20 -6.48
C ASN A 70 13.44 10.18 -6.57
N CYS A 71 13.34 9.23 -5.65
CA CYS A 71 12.31 8.21 -5.61
C CYS A 71 11.55 8.29 -4.28
N SER A 72 10.24 8.23 -4.36
CA SER A 72 9.36 8.12 -3.19
C SER A 72 8.50 6.87 -3.36
N VAL A 73 8.48 6.02 -2.34
CA VAL A 73 7.77 4.76 -2.30
C VAL A 73 6.81 4.80 -1.12
N LEU A 74 5.51 4.75 -1.41
CA LEU A 74 4.45 4.61 -0.42
C LEU A 74 3.99 3.16 -0.41
N GLU A 75 4.23 2.46 0.70
CA GLU A 75 3.69 1.14 0.97
C GLU A 75 2.51 1.25 1.94
N LEU A 76 1.38 0.67 1.55
CA LEU A 76 0.17 0.64 2.35
C LEU A 76 -0.32 -0.80 2.50
N ASN A 77 -0.41 -1.24 3.76
CA ASN A 77 -0.76 -2.59 4.17
C ASN A 77 -2.04 -2.55 5.00
N VAL A 78 -3.13 -3.16 4.51
CA VAL A 78 -4.42 -3.21 5.19
C VAL A 78 -4.79 -4.64 5.49
N THR A 79 -5.16 -4.90 6.74
CA THR A 79 -5.70 -6.19 7.15
C THR A 79 -7.22 -6.15 7.07
N LEU A 80 -7.81 -6.90 6.14
CA LEU A 80 -9.26 -6.94 5.99
C LEU A 80 -9.89 -7.79 7.10
N PRO A 81 -11.02 -7.36 7.71
CA PRO A 81 -11.79 -8.22 8.59
C PRO A 81 -12.40 -9.38 7.79
N LYS A 82 -12.69 -10.49 8.46
CA LYS A 82 -13.46 -11.57 7.85
C LYS A 82 -14.93 -11.15 7.79
N SER A 83 -15.55 -11.24 6.61
CA SER A 83 -17.02 -11.26 6.50
C SER A 83 -17.62 -12.46 7.22
#